data_AF-A0A7W6D009-F1
#
_entry.id   AF-A0A7W6D009-F1
#
_cell.length_a   1.000
_cell.length_b   1.000
_cell.length_c   1.000
_cell.angle_alpha   90.00
_cell.angle_beta   90.00
_cell.angle_gamma   90.00
#
_symmetry.space_group_name_H-M   'P 1'
#
loop_
_entity.id
_entity.type
_entity.pdbx_description
1 polymer ?
#
loop_
_entity_poly.entity_id
_entity_poly.type
_entity_poly.pdbx_seq_one_letter_code
_entity_poly.pdbx_strand_id
1 'polypeptide(L)' 'MSDIDDTPEEPSPELVEAMAKQLFRAENPPSLLWDTKLFEAPGRSTEGFQVATDEARDAYRKRAHEMLLEAPQ' A
#
# COMPACT_ATOMS: atom_id res chain seq x y z
N MET A 1 1.55 -10.01 37.79
CA MET A 1 0.53 -10.86 37.16
C MET A 1 -0.28 -9.91 36.29
N SER A 2 0.25 -9.40 35.18
CA SER A 2 0.86 -10.05 34.01
C SER A 2 -0.18 -10.85 33.23
N ASP A 3 -1.03 -10.12 32.52
CA ASP A 3 -1.73 -10.59 31.33
C ASP A 3 -1.72 -9.40 30.36
N ILE A 4 -0.59 -9.22 29.67
CA ILE A 4 -0.59 -8.45 28.43
C ILE A 4 -0.98 -9.51 27.40
N ASP A 5 -2.21 -9.44 26.90
CA ASP A 5 -2.65 -10.15 25.70
C ASP A 5 -1.71 -9.74 24.56
N ASP A 6 -0.61 -10.48 24.41
CA ASP A 6 0.37 -10.33 23.32
C ASP A 6 -0.19 -11.04 22.09
N THR A 7 -1.38 -10.60 21.67
CA THR A 7 -1.93 -10.97 20.37
C THR A 7 -1.31 -9.98 19.39
N PRO A 8 -0.57 -10.43 18.36
CA PRO A 8 -0.02 -9.50 17.37
C PRO A 8 -1.17 -8.68 16.81
N GLU A 9 -1.18 -7.38 17.10
CA GLU A 9 -2.23 -6.48 16.68
C GLU A 9 -2.25 -6.48 15.15
N GLU A 10 -3.38 -6.88 14.54
CA GLU A 10 -3.50 -6.88 13.08
C GLU A 10 -3.13 -5.48 12.55
N PRO A 11 -2.28 -5.38 11.51
CA PRO A 11 -1.83 -4.09 11.02
C PRO A 11 -3.03 -3.29 10.52
N SER A 12 -3.11 -2.02 10.95
CA SER A 12 -4.21 -1.15 10.55
C SER A 12 -4.32 -1.03 9.02
N PRO A 13 -5.53 -0.89 8.46
CA PRO A 13 -5.72 -0.76 7.01
C PRO A 13 -4.94 0.41 6.39
N GLU A 14 -4.76 1.49 7.14
CA GLU A 14 -4.01 2.68 6.71
C GLU A 14 -2.51 2.36 6.56
N LEU A 15 -1.95 1.61 7.51
CA LEU A 15 -0.55 1.19 7.48
C LEU A 15 -0.30 0.21 6.32
N VAL A 16 -1.21 -0.75 6.12
CA VAL A 16 -1.15 -1.68 4.98
C VAL A 16 -1.19 -0.93 3.66
N GLU A 17 -2.10 0.04 3.50
CA GLU A 17 -2.21 0.84 2.27
C GLU A 17 -0.95 1.71 2.05
N ALA A 18 -0.38 2.29 3.10
CA ALA A 18 0.85 3.07 3.01
C ALA A 18 2.05 2.20 2.56
N MET A 19 2.21 1.02 3.17
CA MET A 19 3.25 0.06 2.82
C MET A 19 3.06 -0.51 1.41
N ALA A 20 1.81 -0.84 1.02
CA ALA A 20 1.48 -1.30 -0.33
C ALA A 20 1.86 -0.26 -1.39
N LYS A 21 1.57 1.03 -1.15
CA LYS A 21 1.98 2.13 -2.03
C LYS A 21 3.50 2.25 -2.13
N GLN A 22 4.23 2.04 -1.03
CA GLN A 22 5.69 2.08 -1.04
C GLN A 22 6.28 0.92 -1.85
N LEU A 23 5.82 -0.31 -1.62
CA LEU A 23 6.22 -1.50 -2.38
C LEU A 23 5.94 -1.33 -3.87
N PHE A 24 4.74 -0.88 -4.21
CA PHE A 24 4.35 -0.63 -5.59
C PHE A 24 5.28 0.38 -6.27
N ARG A 25 5.61 1.51 -5.61
CA ARG A 25 6.53 2.51 -6.16
C ARG A 25 7.96 2.01 -6.31
N ALA A 26 8.39 1.08 -5.46
CA ALA A 26 9.72 0.50 -5.53
C ALA A 26 9.86 -0.51 -6.68
N GLU A 27 8.79 -1.26 -6.98
CA GLU A 27 8.80 -2.36 -7.95
C GLU A 27 8.33 -1.95 -9.36
N ASN A 28 7.63 -0.81 -9.51
CA ASN A 28 7.02 -0.39 -10.77
C ASN A 28 7.62 0.92 -11.32
N PRO A 29 7.63 1.10 -12.65
CA PRO A 29 8.09 2.34 -13.25
C PRO A 29 7.21 3.53 -12.84
N PRO A 30 7.75 4.77 -12.81
CA PRO A 30 7.01 5.97 -12.39
C PRO A 30 5.85 6.34 -13.33
N SER A 31 5.81 5.77 -14.54
CA SER A 31 4.69 5.91 -15.48
C SER A 31 3.45 5.12 -15.06
N LEU A 32 3.57 4.20 -14.10
CA LEU A 32 2.46 3.41 -13.57
C LEU A 32 2.09 3.91 -12.17
N LEU A 33 0.86 4.42 -12.04
CA LEU A 33 0.35 5.08 -10.83
C LEU A 33 -0.48 4.13 -9.99
N TRP A 34 -0.41 4.28 -8.66
CA TRP A 34 -1.29 3.58 -7.72
C TRP A 34 -2.75 4.05 -7.84
N ASP A 35 -2.94 5.37 -7.85
CA ASP A 35 -4.21 6.04 -8.08
C ASP A 35 -3.95 7.42 -8.70
N THR A 36 -5.01 8.06 -9.18
CA THR A 36 -4.98 9.39 -9.80
C THR A 36 -5.26 10.52 -8.82
N LYS A 37 -5.53 10.24 -7.54
CA LYS A 37 -6.01 11.24 -6.56
C LYS A 37 -5.01 12.39 -6.37
N LEU A 38 -3.71 12.11 -6.47
CA LEU A 38 -2.65 13.12 -6.37
C LEU A 38 -2.59 14.08 -7.57
N PHE A 39 -3.15 13.70 -8.71
CA PHE A 39 -3.17 14.49 -9.95
C PHE A 39 -4.49 15.25 -10.13
N GLU A 40 -5.59 14.70 -9.62
CA GLU A 40 -6.93 15.30 -9.67
C GLU A 40 -7.01 16.60 -8.87
N ALA A 41 -6.41 16.67 -7.67
CA ALA A 41 -6.46 17.88 -6.83
C ALA A 41 -5.78 19.12 -7.44
N PRO A 42 -4.61 19.02 -8.11
CA PRO A 42 -3.99 20.17 -8.78
C PRO A 42 -4.41 20.36 -10.25
N GLY A 43 -5.37 19.60 -10.79
CA GLY A 43 -5.75 19.67 -12.21
C GLY A 43 -4.62 19.27 -13.16
N ARG A 44 -3.70 18.40 -12.71
CA ARG A 44 -2.57 17.92 -13.52
C ARG A 44 -3.05 16.80 -14.44
N SER A 45 -2.62 16.84 -15.69
CA SER A 45 -2.92 15.77 -16.65
C SER A 45 -2.26 14.46 -16.22
N THR A 46 -3.00 13.36 -16.36
CA THR A 46 -2.52 11.98 -16.22
C THR A 46 -2.24 11.35 -17.59
N GLU A 47 -2.24 12.14 -18.66
CA GLU A 47 -1.93 11.68 -20.02
C GLU A 47 -0.54 11.05 -20.08
N GLY A 48 -0.45 9.84 -20.65
CA GLY A 48 0.78 9.05 -20.71
C GLY A 48 1.07 8.21 -19.46
N PHE A 49 0.28 8.34 -18.38
CA PHE A 49 0.36 7.47 -17.22
C PHE A 49 -0.64 6.32 -17.32
N GLN A 50 -0.24 5.16 -16.81
CA GLN A 50 -1.12 4.03 -16.57
C GLN A 50 -1.53 4.02 -15.09
N VAL A 51 -2.66 3.40 -14.78
CA VAL A 51 -3.14 3.25 -13.39
C VAL A 51 -3.20 1.77 -13.07
N ALA A 52 -2.75 1.41 -11.87
CA ALA A 52 -2.82 0.05 -11.36
C ALA A 52 -4.26 -0.47 -11.39
N THR A 53 -4.42 -1.72 -11.84
CA THR A 53 -5.70 -2.43 -11.74
C THR A 53 -6.03 -2.70 -10.27
N ASP A 54 -7.31 -2.99 -9.98
CA ASP A 54 -7.73 -3.39 -8.63
C ASP A 54 -6.99 -4.65 -8.17
N GLU A 55 -6.85 -5.64 -9.06
CA GLU A 55 -6.10 -6.87 -8.79
C GLU A 55 -4.64 -6.61 -8.42
N ALA A 56 -3.96 -5.71 -9.14
CA ALA A 56 -2.59 -5.33 -8.80
C ALA A 56 -2.54 -4.69 -7.41
N ARG A 57 -3.42 -3.73 -7.12
CA ARG A 57 -3.47 -3.06 -5.81
C ARG A 57 -3.74 -4.05 -4.68
N ASP A 58 -4.65 -4.98 -4.87
CA ASP A 58 -4.97 -6.02 -3.88
C ASP A 58 -3.79 -6.97 -3.64
N ALA A 59 -3.03 -7.32 -4.68
CA ALA A 59 -1.81 -8.11 -4.54
C ALA A 59 -0.75 -7.40 -3.67
N TYR A 60 -0.55 -6.09 -3.87
CA TYR A 60 0.39 -5.31 -3.04
C TYR A 60 -0.12 -5.09 -1.62
N ARG A 61 -1.44 -4.91 -1.41
CA ARG A 61 -2.04 -4.84 -0.06
C ARG A 61 -1.83 -6.13 0.70
N LYS A 62 -2.07 -7.28 0.06
CA LYS A 62 -1.84 -8.59 0.65
C LYS A 62 -0.38 -8.78 1.06
N ARG A 63 0.56 -8.50 0.15
CA ARG A 63 2.00 -8.57 0.45
C ARG A 63 2.40 -7.63 1.58
N ALA A 64 1.91 -6.39 1.58
CA ALA A 64 2.17 -5.43 2.64
C ALA A 64 1.65 -5.93 4.00
N HIS A 65 0.45 -6.49 4.04
CA HIS A 65 -0.13 -7.08 5.25
C HIS A 65 0.70 -8.24 5.78
N GLU A 66 1.11 -9.18 4.91
CA GLU A 66 1.99 -10.30 5.27
C GLU A 66 3.33 -9.81 5.82
N MET A 67 3.98 -8.84 5.16
CA MET A 67 5.25 -8.28 5.63
C MET A 67 5.13 -7.56 6.98
N LEU A 68 4.01 -6.89 7.25
CA LEU A 68 3.79 -6.19 8.52
C LEU A 68 3.50 -7.16 9.67
N LEU A 69 2.89 -8.32 9.39
CA LEU A 69 2.70 -9.39 10.37
C LEU A 69 3.99 -10.13 10.69
N GLU A 70 4.90 -10.27 9.72
CA GLU A 70 6.20 -10.95 9.89
C GLU A 70 7.30 -10.03 10.45
N ALA A 71 7.09 -8.72 10.46
CA ALA A 71 8.06 -7.77 11.00
C ALA A 71 8.20 -7.96 12.52
N PRO A 72 9.43 -8.10 13.06
CA PRO A 72 9.62 -8.11 14.50
C PRO A 72 9.16 -6.77 15.08
N GLN A 73 8.15 -6.82 15.96
CA GLN A 73 7.65 -5.68 16.75
C GLN A 73 8.73 -5.16 17.70
#